data_AF-A0A932E542-F1
#
_entry.id   AF-A0A932E542-F1
#
_cell.length_a   1.000
_cell.length_b   1.000
_cell.length_c   1.000
_cell.angle_alpha   90.00
_cell.angle_beta   90.00
_cell.angle_gamma   90.00
#
_symmetry.space_group_name_H-M   'P 1'
#
loop_
_entity.id
_entity.type
_entity.pdbx_description
1 polymer ?
#
loop_
_entity_poly.entity_id
_entity_poly.type
_entity_poly.pdbx_seq_one_letter_code
_entity_poly.pdbx_strand_id
1 'polypeptide(L)' 'MSIAELHKLPADEKLKIIEALWGDLAADDAAFASPAWHEEELRKTEADFAAGRVEAVDWEDAKKELRKQFE' A
#
# COMPACT_ATOMS: atom_id res chain seq x y z
N MET A 1 -20.27 -5.94 -11.38
CA MET A 1 -20.63 -5.99 -9.95
C MET A 1 -20.86 -4.56 -9.49
N SER A 2 -21.95 -4.32 -8.78
CA SER A 2 -22.30 -3.03 -8.19
C SER A 2 -21.72 -2.90 -6.77
N ILE A 3 -21.57 -1.67 -6.29
CA ILE A 3 -21.16 -1.38 -4.90
C ILE A 3 -22.14 -2.03 -3.90
N ALA A 4 -23.43 -2.04 -4.22
CA ALA A 4 -24.45 -2.67 -3.40
C ALA A 4 -24.27 -4.20 -3.28
N GLU A 5 -23.74 -4.86 -4.32
CA GLU A 5 -23.40 -6.28 -4.29
C GLU A 5 -22.11 -6.52 -3.49
N LEU A 6 -21.09 -5.67 -3.65
CA LEU A 6 -19.84 -5.75 -2.86
C LEU A 6 -20.11 -5.73 -1.35
N HIS A 7 -21.01 -4.88 -0.87
CA HIS A 7 -21.34 -4.81 0.55
C HIS A 7 -21.88 -6.12 1.14
N LYS A 8 -22.55 -6.94 0.32
CA LYS A 8 -23.15 -8.22 0.74
C LYS A 8 -22.15 -9.38 0.82
N LEU A 9 -20.95 -9.20 0.27
CA LEU A 9 -19.93 -10.26 0.26
C LEU A 9 -19.34 -10.51 1.65
N PRO A 10 -18.95 -11.76 1.96
CA PRO A 10 -18.16 -12.06 3.14
C PRO A 10 -16.76 -11.41 3.05
N ALA A 11 -16.09 -11.30 4.19
CA ALA A 11 -14.83 -10.56 4.29
C ALA A 11 -13.71 -11.17 3.44
N ASP A 12 -13.64 -12.50 3.33
CA ASP A 12 -12.62 -13.21 2.55
C ASP A 12 -12.78 -12.98 1.04
N GLU A 13 -14.02 -12.93 0.53
CA GLU A 13 -14.29 -12.57 -0.86
C GLU A 13 -13.97 -11.10 -1.15
N LYS A 14 -14.29 -10.19 -0.21
CA LYS A 14 -13.89 -8.78 -0.32
C LYS A 14 -12.38 -8.63 -0.42
N LEU A 15 -11.63 -9.36 0.41
CA LEU A 15 -10.16 -9.32 0.39
C LEU A 15 -9.59 -9.78 -0.95
N LYS A 16 -10.07 -10.91 -1.50
CA LYS A 16 -9.65 -11.39 -2.83
C LYS A 16 -9.92 -10.38 -3.93
N ILE A 17 -11.06 -9.69 -3.89
CA ILE A 17 -11.40 -8.64 -4.86
C ILE A 17 -10.45 -7.44 -4.70
N ILE A 18 -10.18 -7.01 -3.46
CA ILE A 18 -9.24 -5.92 -3.19
C ILE A 18 -7.84 -6.27 -3.74
N GLU A 19 -7.36 -7.49 -3.51
CA GLU A 19 -6.06 -7.95 -4.02
C GLU A 19 -6.00 -7.95 -5.55
N ALA A 20 -7.04 -8.45 -6.23
CA ALA A 20 -7.11 -8.45 -7.69
C ALA A 20 -7.14 -7.02 -8.26
N LEU A 21 -7.98 -6.15 -7.69
CA LEU A 21 -8.07 -4.75 -8.12
C LEU A 21 -6.76 -4.00 -7.87
N TRP A 22 -6.09 -4.26 -6.75
CA TRP A 22 -4.80 -3.66 -6.44
C TRP A 22 -3.72 -4.12 -7.43
N GLY A 23 -3.71 -5.41 -7.78
CA GLY A 23 -2.81 -5.95 -8.81
C GLY A 23 -3.03 -5.30 -10.18
N ASP A 24 -4.28 -5.14 -10.61
CA ASP A 24 -4.61 -4.49 -11.87
C ASP A 24 -4.17 -3.03 -11.90
N LEU A 25 -4.39 -2.28 -10.81
CA LEU A 25 -3.99 -0.87 -10.70
C LEU A 25 -2.47 -0.71 -10.65
N ALA A 26 -1.77 -1.58 -9.94
CA ALA A 26 -0.31 -1.55 -9.80
C ALA A 26 0.43 -2.00 -11.06
N ALA A 27 -0.25 -2.68 -12.00
CA ALA A 27 0.35 -3.13 -13.25
C ALA A 27 0.49 -2.02 -14.29
N ASP A 28 -0.28 -0.93 -14.16
CA ASP A 28 -0.25 0.23 -15.07
C ASP A 28 -0.15 1.55 -14.29
N ASP A 29 1.07 1.89 -13.90
CA ASP A 29 1.39 3.14 -13.20
C ASP A 29 1.01 4.40 -14.00
N ALA A 30 0.80 4.29 -15.32
CA ALA A 30 0.40 5.41 -16.17
C ALA A 30 -1.12 5.58 -16.25
N ALA A 31 -1.90 4.55 -15.93
CA ALA A 31 -3.36 4.61 -15.93
C ALA A 31 -3.92 5.53 -14.84
N PHE A 32 -3.16 5.78 -13.78
CA PHE A 32 -3.59 6.62 -12.66
C PHE A 32 -2.52 7.62 -12.24
N ALA A 33 -2.80 8.90 -12.48
CA ALA A 33 -1.93 9.97 -12.01
C ALA A 33 -1.92 10.01 -10.47
N SER A 34 -0.74 9.84 -9.87
CA SER A 34 -0.58 9.96 -8.42
C SER A 34 -1.05 11.34 -7.94
N PRO A 35 -1.78 11.42 -6.81
CA PRO A 35 -2.13 12.69 -6.19
C PRO A 35 -0.91 13.56 -5.91
N ALA A 36 -1.04 14.88 -6.02
CA ALA A 36 0.08 15.82 -5.86
C ALA A 36 0.81 15.68 -4.50
N TRP A 37 0.10 15.29 -3.43
CA TRP A 37 0.70 15.11 -2.11
C TRP A 37 1.68 13.91 -2.05
N HIS A 38 1.58 12.93 -2.96
CA HIS A 38 2.53 11.81 -3.02
C HIS A 38 3.94 12.29 -3.32
N GLU A 39 4.07 13.25 -4.25
CA GLU A 39 5.37 13.82 -4.61
C GLU A 39 5.97 14.61 -3.44
N GLU A 40 5.15 15.33 -2.70
CA GLU A 40 5.58 16.06 -1.50
C GLU A 40 6.13 15.12 -0.44
N GLU A 41 5.40 14.05 -0.11
CA GLU A 41 5.84 13.08 0.91
C GLU A 41 7.06 12.28 0.45
N LEU A 42 7.16 11.95 -0.84
CA LEU A 42 8.34 11.30 -1.40
C LEU A 42 9.59 12.17 -1.22
N ARG A 43 9.53 13.44 -1.65
CA ARG A 43 10.66 14.39 -1.51
C ARG A 43 11.08 14.59 -0.06
N LYS A 44 10.11 14.68 0.85
CA LYS A 44 10.36 14.78 2.29
C LYS A 44 11.08 13.54 2.82
N THR A 45 10.60 12.35 2.45
CA THR A 45 11.20 11.07 2.85
C THR A 45 12.63 10.93 2.32
N GLU A 46 12.88 11.30 1.06
CA GLU A 46 14.22 11.30 0.46
C GLU A 46 15.18 12.25 1.20
N ALA A 47 14.72 13.46 1.54
CA ALA A 47 15.51 14.43 2.28
C ALA A 47 15.83 13.95 3.71
N ASP A 48 14.86 13.33 4.38
CA ASP A 48 15.06 12.73 5.71
C ASP A 48 16.04 11.54 5.65
N PHE A 49 15.97 10.72 4.60
CA PHE A 49 16.88 9.59 4.39
C PHE A 49 18.31 10.07 4.15
N ALA A 50 18.50 11.04 3.24
CA ALA A 50 19.81 11.62 2.97
C ALA A 50 20.43 12.31 4.21
N ALA A 51 19.59 12.85 5.10
CA ALA A 51 20.02 13.46 6.35
C ALA A 51 20.22 12.45 7.51
N GLY A 52 20.01 11.15 7.29
CA GLY A 52 20.13 10.12 8.31
C GLY A 52 19.06 10.19 9.41
N ARG A 53 17.90 10.79 9.10
CA ARG A 53 16.76 10.92 10.03
C ARG A 53 15.76 9.76 9.97
N VAL A 54 15.94 8.85 9.01
CA VAL A 54 15.13 7.64 8.89
C VAL A 54 16.03 6.41 8.74
N GLU A 55 15.55 5.29 9.25
CA GLU A 55 16.21 4.00 9.14
C GLU A 55 15.54 3.19 8.02
N ALA A 56 16.35 2.65 7.10
CA ALA A 56 15.87 1.68 6.13
C ALA A 56 15.90 0.28 6.74
N VAL A 57 14.77 -0.41 6.69
CA VAL A 57 14.62 -1.78 7.19
C VAL A 57 14.35 -2.70 6.00
N ASP A 58 14.96 -3.90 6.03
CA ASP A 58 14.63 -4.93 5.06
C ASP A 58 13.15 -5.29 5.13
N TRP A 59 12.50 -5.42 3.97
CA TRP A 59 11.05 -5.61 3.91
C TRP A 59 10.57 -6.90 4.58
N GLU A 60 11.35 -7.98 4.51
CA GLU A 60 10.98 -9.23 5.17
C GLU A 60 11.14 -9.12 6.69
N ASP A 61 12.13 -8.37 7.17
CA ASP A 61 12.30 -8.10 8.60
C ASP A 61 11.21 -7.18 9.14
N ALA A 62 10.81 -6.15 8.39
CA ALA A 62 9.68 -5.29 8.73
C ALA A 62 8.37 -6.09 8.85
N LYS A 63 8.08 -7.00 7.91
CA LYS A 63 6.90 -7.88 7.98
C LYS A 63 6.92 -8.78 9.22
N LYS A 64 8.07 -9.38 9.55
CA LYS A 64 8.20 -10.22 10.75
C LYS A 64 7.87 -9.40 11.99
N GLU A 65 8.43 -8.20 12.11
CA GLU A 65 8.22 -7.37 13.29
C GLU A 65 6.77 -6.89 13.44
N LEU A 66 6.12 -6.51 12.33
CA LEU A 66 4.70 -6.14 12.35
C LEU A 66 3.80 -7.31 12.78
N ARG A 67 4.06 -8.52 12.30
CA ARG A 67 3.24 -9.70 12.65
C ARG A 67 3.35 -10.06 14.14
N LYS A 68 4.54 -9.95 14.74
CA LYS A 68 4.74 -10.18 16.18
C LYS A 68 3.85 -9.30 17.06
N GLN A 69 3.41 -8.14 16.58
CA GLN A 69 2.54 -7.24 17.36
C GLN A 69 1.09 -7.75 17.47
N PHE A 70 0.70 -8.72 16.64
CA PHE A 70 -0.66 -9.24 16.55
C PHE A 70 -0.75 -10.76 16.78
N GLU A 71 0.37 -11.41 17.12
CA GLU A 71 0.46 -12.80 17.61
C GLU A 71 0.38 -12.84 19.14
#